data_AF-A0A819S3A2-F1
#
_entry.id   AF-A0A819S3A2-F1
#
_cell.length_a   1.000
_cell.length_b   1.000
_cell.length_c   1.000
_cell.angle_alpha   90.00
_cell.angle_beta   90.00
_cell.angle_gamma   90.00
#
_symmetry.space_group_name_H-M   'P 1'
#
loop_
_entity.id
_entity.type
_entity.pdbx_description
1 polymer ?
#
loop_
_entity_poly.entity_id
_entity_poly.type
_entity_poly.pdbx_seq_one_letter_code
_entity_poly.pdbx_strand_id
1 'polypeptide(L)'
;MNLIDSLIAFFYTTLLYLRAVFSLMTPGTLIWKLFQNRKGKINLMSRDLICDSETLINLPKCGKPLDGFTNALCPFIPTFLMNNDKYWKQRRNIFSYADTIINERIFEKSFHFKLETKKGNILWDIFEIISKISFELMFNRIPTENEFNDIYPGLLDINKIIKRFTSTPDLQIRQKFYDQTLMLIKQNDKDFVFNNFTDFYNMDEIHQVSSVAEDFLTTISVQCTDLICHMLLLYSQYPNDFHNDIENSINETLRLYPLTDLWTRPSYGKHRGWIASLVQLNRNGWIQPDMFIPQRWHTKDHPPLMSWGFDIRRCPAQRIATNISKLVFEHIINEENFWIKPAKNFQHERTFPYGCQAWIGYGQIPDDADSWKFNGKFQMQCRRWLCEKFRMIDQNELN
;
A
#
# COMPACT_ATOMS: atom_id res chain seq x y z
N MET A 1 -27.75 23.84 -5.66
CA MET A 1 -27.75 23.78 -4.19
C MET A 1 -28.44 25.02 -3.67
N ASN A 2 -29.27 24.89 -2.63
CA ASN A 2 -29.79 26.08 -1.95
C ASN A 2 -28.67 26.73 -1.11
N LEU A 3 -28.92 27.92 -0.55
CA LEU A 3 -27.92 28.65 0.23
C LEU A 3 -27.43 27.86 1.46
N ILE A 4 -28.32 27.15 2.14
CA ILE A 4 -28.02 26.37 3.35
C ILE A 4 -27.07 25.22 3.01
N ASP A 5 -27.37 24.46 1.95
CA ASP A 5 -26.51 23.38 1.47
C ASP A 5 -25.11 23.90 1.11
N SER A 6 -25.04 25.08 0.50
CA SER A 6 -23.77 25.73 0.13
C SER A 6 -22.95 26.13 1.35
N LEU A 7 -23.58 26.67 2.39
CA LEU A 7 -22.91 27.00 3.66
C LEU A 7 -22.41 25.75 4.37
N ILE A 8 -23.21 24.67 4.39
CA ILE A 8 -22.82 23.38 4.98
C ILE A 8 -21.63 22.78 4.21
N ALA A 9 -21.67 22.82 2.87
CA ALA A 9 -20.58 22.32 2.03
C ALA A 9 -19.29 23.14 2.25
N PHE A 10 -19.40 24.46 2.34
CA PHE A 10 -18.28 25.34 2.66
C PHE A 10 -17.66 25.01 4.02
N PHE A 11 -18.50 24.83 5.06
CA PHE A 11 -18.05 24.47 6.40
C PHE A 11 -17.30 23.14 6.42
N TYR A 12 -17.87 22.07 5.86
CA TYR A 12 -17.19 20.75 5.84
C TYR A 12 -15.91 20.76 5.00
N THR A 13 -15.91 21.49 3.88
CA THR A 13 -14.69 21.68 3.08
C THR A 13 -13.62 22.36 3.90
N THR A 14 -13.93 23.50 4.51
CA THR A 14 -12.99 24.26 5.34
C THR A 14 -12.47 23.43 6.51
N LEU A 15 -13.37 22.73 7.22
CA LEU A 15 -13.01 21.88 8.35
C LEU A 15 -12.05 20.74 7.95
N LEU A 16 -12.37 20.01 6.88
CA LEU A 16 -11.56 18.90 6.41
C LEU A 16 -10.18 19.39 5.95
N TYR A 17 -10.14 20.46 5.17
CA TYR A 17 -8.91 20.96 4.55
C TYR A 17 -7.99 21.61 5.57
N LEU A 18 -8.51 22.47 6.45
CA LEU A 18 -7.69 23.05 7.52
C LEU A 18 -7.14 21.96 8.43
N ARG A 19 -7.95 20.99 8.83
CA ARG A 19 -7.44 19.88 9.66
C ARG A 19 -6.44 19.00 8.92
N ALA A 20 -6.63 18.75 7.63
CA ALA A 20 -5.65 18.03 6.83
C ALA A 20 -4.32 18.79 6.83
N VAL A 21 -4.33 20.12 6.70
CA VAL A 21 -3.14 20.98 6.73
C VAL A 21 -2.47 21.00 8.11
N PHE A 22 -3.21 21.16 9.20
CA PHE A 22 -2.62 21.36 10.52
C PHE A 22 -2.40 20.08 11.34
N SER A 23 -2.98 18.95 10.93
CA SER A 23 -2.86 17.69 11.67
C SER A 23 -1.61 16.88 11.30
N LEU A 24 -1.10 16.12 12.27
CA LEU A 24 -0.11 15.07 12.08
C LEU A 24 -0.76 13.70 11.75
N MET A 25 -2.06 13.64 11.51
CA MET A 25 -2.77 12.43 11.04
C MET A 25 -2.81 12.37 9.51
N THR A 26 -2.98 11.17 8.94
CA THR A 26 -3.28 11.03 7.51
C THR A 26 -4.69 11.57 7.18
N PRO A 27 -4.93 12.03 5.95
CA PRO A 27 -6.25 12.47 5.51
C PRO A 27 -7.37 11.44 5.76
N GLY A 28 -7.12 10.15 5.51
CA GLY A 28 -8.11 9.10 5.74
C GLY A 28 -8.44 8.89 7.22
N THR A 29 -7.42 8.90 8.08
CA THR A 29 -7.62 8.84 9.54
C THR A 29 -8.41 10.05 10.04
N LEU A 30 -8.12 11.24 9.52
CA LEU A 30 -8.84 12.46 9.84
C LEU A 30 -10.32 12.37 9.43
N ILE A 31 -10.60 11.90 8.22
CA ILE A 31 -11.96 11.66 7.72
C ILE A 31 -12.72 10.70 8.65
N TRP A 32 -12.10 9.58 9.03
CA TRP A 32 -12.70 8.64 10.00
C TRP A 32 -13.00 9.31 11.35
N LYS A 33 -12.07 10.10 11.90
CA LYS A 33 -12.28 10.79 13.18
C LYS A 33 -13.38 11.86 13.11
N LEU A 34 -13.55 12.52 11.97
CA LEU A 34 -14.55 13.57 11.77
C LEU A 34 -15.95 13.01 11.52
N PHE A 35 -16.07 11.94 10.75
CA PHE A 35 -17.36 11.48 10.22
C PHE A 35 -17.79 10.11 10.72
N GLN A 36 -16.87 9.29 11.25
CA GLN A 36 -17.15 7.99 11.87
C GLN A 36 -18.14 7.14 11.04
N ASN A 37 -19.18 6.60 11.69
CA ASN A 37 -20.21 5.75 11.11
C ASN A 37 -21.27 6.51 10.29
N ARG A 38 -20.99 7.74 9.85
CA ARG A 38 -21.88 8.47 8.96
C ARG A 38 -22.08 7.69 7.66
N LYS A 39 -23.33 7.56 7.22
CA LYS A 39 -23.68 6.95 5.94
C LYS A 39 -23.99 8.02 4.88
N GLY A 40 -24.00 7.63 3.62
CA GLY A 40 -24.27 8.46 2.47
C GLY A 40 -23.06 9.25 1.98
N LYS A 41 -23.38 10.38 1.36
CA LYS A 41 -22.40 11.34 0.85
C LYS A 41 -22.50 12.68 1.58
N ILE A 42 -21.37 13.36 1.68
CA ILE A 42 -21.27 14.72 2.21
C ILE A 42 -20.84 15.63 1.07
N ASN A 43 -21.65 16.65 0.76
CA ASN A 43 -21.28 17.63 -0.25
C ASN A 43 -20.11 18.47 0.28
N LEU A 44 -18.97 18.44 -0.40
CA LEU A 44 -17.92 19.45 -0.27
C LEU A 44 -18.10 20.47 -1.41
N MET A 45 -17.33 21.56 -1.45
CA MET A 45 -17.51 22.59 -2.47
C MET A 45 -17.33 22.02 -3.90
N SER A 46 -16.19 21.38 -4.18
CA SER A 46 -15.85 20.89 -5.52
C SER A 46 -16.16 19.40 -5.76
N ARG A 47 -16.37 18.62 -4.70
CA ARG A 47 -16.53 17.16 -4.78
C ARG A 47 -17.44 16.61 -3.68
N ASP A 48 -17.80 15.34 -3.78
CA ASP A 48 -18.57 14.64 -2.74
C ASP A 48 -17.62 13.77 -1.89
N LEU A 49 -17.75 13.78 -0.57
CA LEU A 49 -17.08 12.81 0.31
C LEU A 49 -18.01 11.61 0.52
N ILE A 50 -17.53 10.42 0.14
CA ILE A 50 -18.26 9.16 0.28
C ILE A 50 -17.91 8.51 1.61
N CYS A 51 -18.91 8.23 2.44
CA CYS A 51 -18.70 7.81 3.83
C CYS A 51 -18.88 6.30 4.09
N ASP A 52 -19.46 5.55 3.15
CA ASP A 52 -19.69 4.12 3.28
C ASP A 52 -19.60 3.38 1.93
N SER A 53 -19.41 2.06 2.03
CA SER A 53 -19.19 1.15 0.90
C SER A 53 -20.42 1.03 -0.02
N GLU A 54 -21.62 1.04 0.56
CA GLU A 54 -22.88 0.89 -0.18
C GLU A 54 -23.11 2.09 -1.11
N THR A 55 -22.95 3.31 -0.57
CA THR A 55 -22.99 4.55 -1.34
C THR A 55 -21.95 4.56 -2.44
N LEU A 56 -20.73 4.10 -2.15
CA LEU A 56 -19.63 4.05 -3.13
C LEU A 56 -19.92 3.08 -4.29
N ILE A 57 -20.45 1.90 -3.99
CA ILE A 57 -20.78 0.87 -4.99
C ILE A 57 -21.96 1.32 -5.87
N ASN A 58 -22.89 2.08 -5.31
CA ASN A 58 -24.06 2.62 -6.01
C ASN A 58 -23.75 3.87 -6.86
N LEU A 59 -22.52 4.40 -6.83
CA LEU A 59 -22.14 5.50 -7.72
C LEU A 59 -22.21 5.07 -9.19
N PRO A 60 -22.56 5.98 -10.13
CA PRO A 60 -22.60 5.67 -11.55
C PRO A 60 -21.30 5.03 -12.02
N LYS A 61 -21.42 3.83 -12.59
CA LYS A 61 -20.30 3.10 -13.18
C LYS A 61 -19.62 3.97 -14.23
N CYS A 62 -18.29 4.01 -14.16
CA CYS A 62 -17.49 4.72 -15.15
C CYS A 62 -16.38 3.79 -15.59
N GLY A 63 -16.27 3.58 -16.90
CA GLY A 63 -15.15 2.84 -17.49
C GLY A 63 -13.83 3.62 -17.48
N LYS A 64 -13.82 4.87 -16.99
CA LYS A 64 -12.59 5.63 -16.79
C LYS A 64 -11.88 5.18 -15.52
N PRO A 65 -10.55 5.23 -15.50
CA PRO A 65 -9.75 5.09 -14.29
C PRO A 65 -10.29 5.88 -13.09
N LEU A 66 -10.02 5.40 -11.86
CA LEU A 66 -9.90 6.33 -10.75
C LEU A 66 -8.80 7.33 -11.11
N ASP A 67 -8.97 8.58 -10.69
CA ASP A 67 -8.21 9.70 -11.24
C ASP A 67 -6.70 9.49 -11.18
N GLY A 68 -5.97 10.25 -12.01
CA GLY A 68 -4.50 10.35 -11.97
C GLY A 68 -3.93 10.67 -10.57
N PHE A 69 -4.77 11.19 -9.68
CA PHE A 69 -4.48 11.41 -8.28
C PHE A 69 -4.31 10.13 -7.45
N THR A 70 -5.00 9.05 -7.80
CA THR A 70 -4.68 7.69 -7.32
C THR A 70 -3.46 7.15 -8.06
N ASN A 71 -3.17 7.56 -9.29
CA ASN A 71 -1.99 7.06 -10.02
C ASN A 71 -0.68 7.75 -9.60
N ALA A 72 -0.74 8.95 -9.01
CA ALA A 72 0.41 9.67 -8.47
C ALA A 72 0.80 9.20 -7.04
N LEU A 73 0.17 8.13 -6.54
CA LEU A 73 -0.07 7.97 -5.11
C LEU A 73 -0.44 6.60 -4.58
N CYS A 74 -1.09 5.81 -5.40
CA CYS A 74 -1.62 4.56 -4.96
C CYS A 74 -0.56 3.52 -5.25
N PRO A 75 -0.06 2.80 -4.23
CA PRO A 75 0.62 1.55 -4.48
C PRO A 75 -0.35 0.54 -5.17
N PHE A 76 -1.65 0.88 -5.30
CA PHE A 76 -2.57 0.29 -6.26
C PHE A 76 -2.86 1.28 -7.38
N ILE A 77 -2.06 1.27 -8.39
CA ILE A 77 -2.43 0.62 -9.63
C ILE A 77 -1.11 0.65 -10.36
N PRO A 78 -0.64 -0.48 -10.89
CA PRO A 78 0.41 -0.43 -11.86
C PRO A 78 0.08 0.66 -12.90
N THR A 79 1.00 1.29 -13.60
CA THR A 79 0.67 2.46 -14.46
C THR A 79 -0.32 2.19 -15.62
N PHE A 80 -1.11 1.11 -15.55
CA PHE A 80 -2.45 0.88 -16.09
C PHE A 80 -3.39 2.06 -16.23
N LEU A 81 -3.24 3.13 -15.47
CA LEU A 81 -4.21 4.22 -15.49
C LEU A 81 -3.59 5.57 -15.85
N MET A 82 -2.37 5.54 -16.42
CA MET A 82 -1.89 6.64 -17.25
C MET A 82 -2.77 6.69 -18.51
N ASN A 83 -3.80 7.53 -18.43
CA ASN A 83 -4.79 7.80 -19.48
C ASN A 83 -5.56 6.60 -20.01
N ASN A 84 -6.60 6.88 -20.77
CA ASN A 84 -7.32 5.91 -21.59
C ASN A 84 -6.43 5.44 -22.76
N ASP A 85 -5.15 5.15 -22.50
CA ASP A 85 -4.17 4.80 -23.52
C ASP A 85 -4.42 3.39 -24.05
N LYS A 86 -4.09 3.19 -25.32
CA LYS A 86 -4.16 1.90 -26.03
C LYS A 86 -3.63 0.72 -25.20
N TYR A 87 -2.68 0.97 -24.31
CA TYR A 87 -1.90 -0.04 -23.58
C TYR A 87 -2.49 -0.51 -22.25
N TRP A 88 -3.48 0.16 -21.63
CA TRP A 88 -3.95 -0.27 -20.30
C TRP A 88 -4.56 -1.67 -20.30
N LYS A 89 -5.33 -2.00 -21.34
CA LYS A 89 -5.91 -3.35 -21.51
C LYS A 89 -4.82 -4.38 -21.72
N GLN A 90 -3.87 -4.07 -22.60
CA GLN A 90 -2.76 -4.95 -22.95
C GLN A 90 -1.88 -5.26 -21.74
N ARG A 91 -1.47 -4.22 -21.00
CA ARG A 91 -0.74 -4.41 -19.75
C ARG A 91 -1.55 -5.29 -18.78
N ARG A 92 -2.91 -5.25 -18.76
CA ARG A 92 -3.72 -5.94 -17.72
C ARG A 92 -3.75 -7.42 -18.03
N ASN A 93 -3.74 -7.75 -19.31
CA ASN A 93 -3.51 -9.10 -19.80
C ASN A 93 -2.10 -9.57 -19.43
N ILE A 94 -1.06 -8.76 -19.66
CA ILE A 94 0.33 -9.03 -19.23
C ILE A 94 0.40 -9.28 -17.72
N PHE A 95 -0.27 -8.45 -16.93
CA PHE A 95 -0.31 -8.60 -15.49
C PHE A 95 -0.94 -9.93 -15.09
N SER A 96 -2.11 -10.25 -15.67
CA SER A 96 -2.84 -11.48 -15.38
C SER A 96 -2.06 -12.74 -15.78
N TYR A 97 -1.31 -12.67 -16.87
CA TYR A 97 -0.42 -13.73 -17.32
C TYR A 97 0.70 -13.98 -16.31
N ALA A 98 1.46 -12.94 -15.94
CA ALA A 98 2.52 -13.10 -14.95
C ALA A 98 2.00 -13.42 -13.55
N ASP A 99 0.82 -12.94 -13.17
CA ASP A 99 0.21 -13.26 -11.87
C ASP A 99 -0.01 -14.76 -11.70
N THR A 100 -0.40 -15.46 -12.76
CA THR A 100 -0.56 -16.92 -12.71
C THR A 100 0.78 -17.61 -12.43
N ILE A 101 1.81 -17.28 -13.21
CA ILE A 101 3.15 -17.89 -13.08
C ILE A 101 3.80 -17.55 -11.73
N ILE A 102 3.71 -16.30 -11.30
CA ILE A 102 4.28 -15.87 -10.01
C ILE A 102 3.62 -16.61 -8.85
N ASN A 103 2.29 -16.78 -8.89
CA ASN A 103 1.60 -17.53 -7.83
C ASN A 103 2.03 -18.99 -7.76
N GLU A 104 2.32 -19.63 -8.89
CA GLU A 104 2.90 -20.98 -8.90
C GLU A 104 4.31 -20.98 -8.26
N ARG A 105 5.18 -20.04 -8.66
CA ARG A 105 6.55 -19.91 -8.14
C ARG A 105 6.63 -19.65 -6.63
N ILE A 106 5.67 -18.93 -6.05
CA ILE A 106 5.64 -18.64 -4.61
C ILE A 106 5.65 -19.93 -3.79
N PHE A 107 4.94 -20.97 -4.23
CA PHE A 107 4.84 -22.24 -3.50
C PHE A 107 6.01 -23.18 -3.75
N GLU A 108 6.77 -22.97 -4.83
CA GLU A 108 7.95 -23.77 -5.17
C GLU A 108 9.22 -23.27 -4.49
N LYS A 109 9.29 -21.98 -4.17
CA LYS A 109 10.47 -21.35 -3.58
C LYS A 109 10.48 -21.48 -2.05
N SER A 110 11.61 -21.94 -1.52
CA SER A 110 11.97 -21.78 -0.11
C SER A 110 12.77 -20.49 0.04
N PHE A 111 12.11 -19.44 0.54
CA PHE A 111 12.82 -18.23 0.93
C PHE A 111 13.38 -18.42 2.34
N HIS A 112 14.68 -18.20 2.50
CA HIS A 112 15.33 -18.18 3.81
C HIS A 112 15.76 -16.76 4.13
N PHE A 113 15.19 -16.16 5.16
CA PHE A 113 15.63 -14.85 5.63
C PHE A 113 15.32 -14.67 7.12
N LYS A 114 16.22 -14.00 7.81
CA LYS A 114 16.11 -13.68 9.22
C LYS A 114 16.19 -12.17 9.37
N LEU A 115 15.27 -11.58 10.12
CA LEU A 115 15.39 -10.17 10.48
C LEU A 115 16.52 -10.02 11.50
N GLU A 116 17.38 -9.02 11.35
CA GLU A 116 18.41 -8.77 12.35
C GLU A 116 17.80 -8.29 13.68
N THR A 117 18.39 -8.67 14.81
CA THR A 117 17.98 -8.12 16.11
C THR A 117 18.30 -6.63 16.16
N LYS A 118 17.29 -5.78 16.33
CA LYS A 118 17.45 -4.31 16.30
C LYS A 118 16.37 -3.57 17.08
N LYS A 119 16.70 -2.36 17.53
CA LYS A 119 15.78 -1.30 17.96
C LYS A 119 15.68 -0.25 16.86
N GLY A 120 14.52 -0.09 16.22
CA GLY A 120 14.33 0.99 15.26
C GLY A 120 13.31 0.68 14.15
N ASN A 121 13.51 1.30 12.99
CA ASN A 121 12.61 1.16 11.86
C ASN A 121 12.77 -0.21 11.18
N ILE A 122 11.75 -1.05 11.21
CA ILE A 122 11.74 -2.35 10.51
C ILE A 122 11.30 -2.28 9.05
N LEU A 123 10.72 -1.15 8.62
CA LEU A 123 10.14 -1.00 7.28
C LEU A 123 11.17 -1.28 6.18
N TRP A 124 12.39 -0.77 6.32
CA TRP A 124 13.39 -0.85 5.26
C TRP A 124 14.07 -2.22 5.19
N ASP A 125 14.16 -2.94 6.31
CA ASP A 125 14.70 -4.31 6.31
C ASP A 125 13.71 -5.24 5.60
N ILE A 126 12.42 -5.12 5.93
CA ILE A 126 11.37 -5.87 5.25
C ILE A 126 11.33 -5.50 3.77
N PHE A 127 11.44 -4.20 3.43
CA PHE A 127 11.48 -3.74 2.05
C PHE A 127 12.62 -4.33 1.23
N GLU A 128 13.81 -4.48 1.83
CA GLU A 128 14.95 -5.13 1.18
C GLU A 128 14.68 -6.61 0.91
N ILE A 129 14.15 -7.35 1.89
CA ILE A 129 13.76 -8.76 1.74
C ILE A 129 12.74 -8.91 0.60
N ILE A 130 11.67 -8.12 0.62
CA ILE A 130 10.64 -8.19 -0.43
C ILE A 130 11.19 -7.78 -1.79
N SER A 131 12.13 -6.83 -1.87
CA SER A 131 12.75 -6.45 -3.14
C SER A 131 13.51 -7.63 -3.77
N LYS A 132 14.25 -8.39 -2.98
CA LYS A 132 14.93 -9.63 -3.43
C LYS A 132 13.92 -10.68 -3.89
N ILE A 133 12.87 -10.91 -3.10
CA ILE A 133 11.78 -11.84 -3.46
C ILE A 133 11.08 -11.40 -4.75
N SER A 134 10.82 -10.10 -4.93
CA SER A 134 10.16 -9.57 -6.12
C SER A 134 10.99 -9.83 -7.38
N PHE A 135 12.31 -9.67 -7.29
CA PHE A 135 13.22 -10.01 -8.37
C PHE A 135 13.21 -11.51 -8.66
N GLU A 136 13.36 -12.33 -7.62
CA GLU A 136 13.36 -13.77 -7.75
C GLU A 136 12.07 -14.33 -8.38
N LEU A 137 10.92 -13.74 -8.07
CA LEU A 137 9.65 -14.16 -8.65
C LEU A 137 9.54 -13.79 -10.13
N MET A 138 10.09 -12.63 -10.53
CA MET A 138 10.07 -12.18 -11.93
C MET A 138 11.05 -12.95 -12.82
N PHE A 139 12.25 -13.21 -12.32
CA PHE A 139 13.36 -13.78 -13.11
C PHE A 139 13.70 -15.24 -12.76
N ASN A 140 12.98 -15.82 -11.79
CA ASN A 140 13.19 -17.18 -11.26
C ASN A 140 14.61 -17.48 -10.76
N ARG A 141 15.37 -16.46 -10.38
CA ARG A 141 16.74 -16.59 -9.88
C ARG A 141 17.07 -15.48 -8.90
N ILE A 142 18.04 -15.74 -8.03
CA ILE A 142 18.58 -14.74 -7.10
C ILE A 142 19.26 -13.64 -7.93
N PRO A 143 19.06 -12.33 -7.62
CA PRO A 143 19.80 -11.27 -8.27
C PRO A 143 21.28 -11.38 -7.94
N THR A 144 22.13 -11.13 -8.93
CA THR A 144 23.55 -10.86 -8.64
C THR A 144 23.68 -9.56 -7.85
N GLU A 145 24.81 -9.37 -7.18
CA GLU A 145 25.07 -8.17 -6.38
C GLU A 145 24.95 -6.88 -7.21
N ASN A 146 25.46 -6.88 -8.44
CA ASN A 146 25.35 -5.73 -9.35
C ASN A 146 23.90 -5.43 -9.73
N GLU A 147 23.13 -6.46 -10.11
CA GLU A 147 21.72 -6.29 -10.45
C GLU A 147 20.91 -5.73 -9.28
N PHE A 148 21.17 -6.24 -8.07
CA PHE A 148 20.50 -5.75 -6.88
C PHE A 148 20.89 -4.31 -6.55
N ASN A 149 22.17 -3.96 -6.66
CA ASN A 149 22.67 -2.61 -6.42
C ASN A 149 22.17 -1.57 -7.43
N ASP A 150 21.78 -1.98 -8.64
CA ASP A 150 21.18 -1.07 -9.63
C ASP A 150 19.65 -1.00 -9.53
N ILE A 151 18.97 -2.07 -9.08
CA ILE A 151 17.51 -2.12 -8.95
C ILE A 151 17.02 -1.56 -7.61
N TYR A 152 17.58 -2.05 -6.50
CA TYR A 152 17.05 -1.77 -5.15
C TYR A 152 17.03 -0.28 -4.82
N PRO A 153 18.08 0.53 -5.11
CA PRO A 153 18.02 1.96 -4.83
C PRO A 153 16.88 2.68 -5.58
N GLY A 154 16.56 2.25 -6.81
CA GLY A 154 15.43 2.77 -7.57
C GLY A 154 14.09 2.44 -6.93
N LEU A 155 13.90 1.19 -6.53
CA LEU A 155 12.70 0.77 -5.79
C LEU A 155 12.57 1.53 -4.45
N LEU A 156 13.69 1.68 -3.74
CA LEU A 156 13.74 2.39 -2.46
C LEU A 156 13.42 3.87 -2.62
N ASP A 157 13.88 4.53 -3.70
CA ASP A 157 13.52 5.91 -4.00
C ASP A 157 12.00 6.04 -4.27
N ILE A 158 11.38 5.10 -5.01
CA ILE A 158 9.91 5.09 -5.19
C ILE A 158 9.26 5.05 -3.82
N ASN A 159 9.66 4.08 -2.99
CA ASN A 159 9.00 3.87 -1.72
C ASN A 159 9.21 5.06 -0.77
N LYS A 160 10.38 5.69 -0.74
CA LYS A 160 10.63 6.91 0.04
C LYS A 160 9.68 8.06 -0.33
N ILE A 161 9.40 8.26 -1.61
CA ILE A 161 8.42 9.26 -2.09
C ILE A 161 7.00 8.87 -1.66
N ILE A 162 6.61 7.60 -1.88
CA ILE A 162 5.30 7.06 -1.46
C ILE A 162 5.11 7.25 0.06
N LYS A 163 6.16 7.02 0.84
CA LYS A 163 6.17 7.16 2.31
C LYS A 163 6.37 8.57 2.84
N ARG A 164 6.43 9.58 1.97
CA ARG A 164 6.67 10.99 2.38
C ARG A 164 7.96 11.15 3.19
N PHE A 165 8.96 10.35 2.86
CA PHE A 165 10.29 10.48 3.44
C PHE A 165 11.16 11.45 2.64
N THR A 166 10.92 11.52 1.33
CA THR A 166 11.46 12.49 0.38
C THR A 166 10.30 13.07 -0.46
N SER A 167 10.51 14.22 -1.09
CA SER A 167 9.52 14.88 -1.96
C SER A 167 9.86 14.80 -3.45
N THR A 168 11.14 14.66 -3.80
CA THR A 168 11.62 14.65 -5.19
C THR A 168 12.35 13.34 -5.51
N PRO A 169 12.24 12.83 -6.75
CA PRO A 169 12.95 11.64 -7.18
C PRO A 169 14.44 11.88 -7.40
N ASP A 170 15.25 10.85 -7.14
CA ASP A 170 16.66 10.81 -7.55
C ASP A 170 16.77 10.26 -8.99
N LEU A 171 16.87 11.17 -9.95
CA LEU A 171 16.87 10.83 -11.37
C LEU A 171 18.05 9.94 -11.80
N GLN A 172 19.21 10.05 -11.15
CA GLN A 172 20.36 9.22 -11.49
C GLN A 172 20.10 7.76 -11.10
N ILE A 173 19.57 7.56 -9.89
CA ILE A 173 19.18 6.24 -9.41
C ILE A 173 18.01 5.67 -10.24
N ARG A 174 17.06 6.51 -10.67
CA ARG A 174 15.97 6.08 -11.58
C ARG A 174 16.47 5.56 -12.90
N GLN A 175 17.43 6.27 -13.50
CA GLN A 175 17.97 5.90 -14.79
C GLN A 175 18.68 4.54 -14.71
N LYS A 176 19.49 4.31 -13.66
CA LYS A 176 20.12 3.00 -13.44
C LYS A 176 19.09 1.87 -13.31
N PHE A 177 18.03 2.09 -12.53
CA PHE A 177 16.97 1.10 -12.39
C PHE A 177 16.27 0.82 -13.74
N TYR A 178 16.00 1.85 -14.54
CA TYR A 178 15.45 1.70 -15.89
C TYR A 178 16.38 0.88 -16.78
N ASP A 179 17.65 1.28 -16.89
CA ASP A 179 18.65 0.66 -17.77
C ASP A 179 18.88 -0.80 -17.41
N GLN A 180 18.98 -1.09 -16.10
CA GLN A 180 19.13 -2.45 -15.59
C GLN A 180 17.90 -3.32 -15.87
N THR A 181 16.70 -2.77 -15.68
CA THR A 181 15.45 -3.49 -16.01
C THR A 181 15.36 -3.78 -17.51
N LEU A 182 15.72 -2.81 -18.34
CA LEU A 182 15.74 -2.94 -19.78
C LEU A 182 16.75 -4.01 -20.25
N MET A 183 17.94 -4.04 -19.63
CA MET A 183 18.94 -5.07 -19.92
C MET A 183 18.40 -6.47 -19.59
N LEU A 184 17.77 -6.65 -18.43
CA LEU A 184 17.17 -7.94 -18.03
C LEU A 184 16.06 -8.39 -18.99
N ILE A 185 15.22 -7.46 -19.44
CA ILE A 185 14.18 -7.74 -20.45
C ILE A 185 14.82 -8.20 -21.77
N LYS A 186 15.90 -7.52 -22.21
CA LYS A 186 16.60 -7.81 -23.48
C LYS A 186 17.39 -9.12 -23.44
N GLN A 187 17.93 -9.51 -22.27
CA GLN A 187 18.56 -10.82 -22.09
C GLN A 187 17.57 -11.95 -22.38
N ASN A 188 16.30 -11.72 -22.01
CA ASN A 188 15.19 -12.64 -22.25
C ASN A 188 15.52 -14.08 -21.83
N ASP A 189 16.02 -14.23 -20.60
CA ASP A 189 16.34 -15.54 -20.03
C ASP A 189 15.11 -16.45 -20.07
N LYS A 190 15.32 -17.76 -20.28
CA LYS A 190 14.25 -18.77 -20.34
C LYS A 190 13.30 -18.75 -19.13
N ASP A 191 13.84 -18.31 -18.00
CA ASP A 191 13.24 -18.27 -16.68
C ASP A 191 12.53 -16.94 -16.37
N PHE A 192 12.70 -15.92 -17.23
CA PHE A 192 11.96 -14.67 -17.14
C PHE A 192 10.46 -14.90 -17.37
N VAL A 193 9.61 -14.31 -16.51
CA VAL A 193 8.16 -14.55 -16.52
C VAL A 193 7.50 -14.27 -17.87
N PHE A 194 8.03 -13.34 -18.67
CA PHE A 194 7.47 -12.97 -19.97
C PHE A 194 8.17 -13.57 -21.18
N ASN A 195 9.17 -14.45 -21.01
CA ASN A 195 10.05 -14.88 -22.11
C ASN A 195 9.32 -15.37 -23.37
N ASN A 196 8.19 -16.06 -23.22
CA ASN A 196 7.38 -16.57 -24.32
C ASN A 196 6.04 -15.82 -24.52
N PHE A 197 5.89 -14.62 -23.95
CA PHE A 197 4.62 -13.89 -23.98
C PHE A 197 4.64 -12.78 -25.04
N THR A 198 4.15 -13.07 -26.24
CA THR A 198 4.18 -12.16 -27.40
C THR A 198 3.54 -10.81 -27.13
N ASP A 199 2.44 -10.78 -26.38
CA ASP A 199 1.74 -9.53 -26.04
C ASP A 199 2.62 -8.55 -25.25
N PHE A 200 3.58 -9.04 -24.47
CA PHE A 200 4.54 -8.20 -23.76
C PHE A 200 5.53 -7.55 -24.74
N TYR A 201 6.13 -8.32 -25.64
CA TYR A 201 7.10 -7.81 -26.61
C TYR A 201 6.48 -6.94 -27.72
N ASN A 202 5.16 -7.01 -27.91
CA ASN A 202 4.42 -6.13 -28.81
C ASN A 202 4.21 -4.71 -28.25
N MET A 203 4.59 -4.44 -27.00
CA MET A 203 4.55 -3.09 -26.43
C MET A 203 5.81 -2.30 -26.74
N ASP A 204 5.70 -0.97 -26.72
CA ASP A 204 6.87 -0.09 -26.75
C ASP A 204 7.79 -0.34 -25.54
N GLU A 205 9.10 -0.14 -25.72
CA GLU A 205 10.15 -0.45 -24.72
C GLU A 205 9.82 0.12 -23.32
N ILE A 206 9.41 1.39 -23.28
CA ILE A 206 9.04 2.07 -22.03
C ILE A 206 7.92 1.35 -21.28
N HIS A 207 6.95 0.78 -22.01
CA HIS A 207 5.83 0.05 -21.41
C HIS A 207 6.22 -1.37 -20.99
N GLN A 208 7.19 -2.00 -21.66
CA GLN A 208 7.80 -3.25 -21.20
C GLN A 208 8.52 -3.02 -19.87
N VAL A 209 9.35 -1.99 -19.79
CA VAL A 209 10.06 -1.60 -18.56
C VAL A 209 9.07 -1.25 -17.45
N SER A 210 8.08 -0.39 -17.69
CA SER A 210 7.07 -0.05 -16.67
C SER A 210 6.30 -1.28 -16.20
N SER A 211 6.01 -2.25 -17.08
CA SER A 211 5.34 -3.49 -16.67
C SER A 211 6.20 -4.28 -15.68
N VAL A 212 7.51 -4.42 -15.91
CA VAL A 212 8.39 -5.13 -14.97
C VAL A 212 8.65 -4.29 -13.71
N ALA A 213 9.13 -3.07 -13.89
CA ALA A 213 9.61 -2.19 -12.82
C ALA A 213 8.49 -1.69 -11.90
N GLU A 214 7.40 -1.20 -12.46
CA GLU A 214 6.32 -0.57 -11.71
C GLU A 214 5.25 -1.60 -11.32
N ASP A 215 4.86 -2.46 -12.28
CA ASP A 215 3.72 -3.34 -12.06
C ASP A 215 4.03 -4.54 -11.20
N PHE A 216 5.24 -5.06 -11.29
CA PHE A 216 5.66 -6.21 -10.50
C PHE A 216 6.64 -5.85 -9.41
N LEU A 217 7.85 -5.40 -9.75
CA LEU A 217 8.91 -5.18 -8.76
C LEU A 217 8.47 -4.18 -7.69
N THR A 218 7.99 -3.00 -8.11
CA THR A 218 7.51 -1.97 -7.17
C THR A 218 6.26 -2.40 -6.41
N THR A 219 5.25 -2.93 -7.12
CA THR A 219 3.97 -3.31 -6.49
C THR A 219 4.17 -4.38 -5.43
N ILE A 220 4.91 -5.45 -5.74
CA ILE A 220 5.23 -6.51 -4.77
C ILE A 220 6.03 -5.91 -3.61
N SER A 221 7.12 -5.19 -3.91
CA SER A 221 8.02 -4.62 -2.91
C SER A 221 7.31 -3.70 -1.92
N VAL A 222 6.52 -2.76 -2.40
CA VAL A 222 5.85 -1.77 -1.53
C VAL A 222 4.69 -2.40 -0.77
N GLN A 223 3.79 -3.11 -1.45
CA GLN A 223 2.53 -3.56 -0.85
C GLN A 223 2.74 -4.68 0.15
N CYS A 224 3.56 -5.67 -0.20
CA CYS A 224 3.81 -6.78 0.71
C CYS A 224 4.57 -6.28 1.94
N THR A 225 5.54 -5.37 1.75
CA THR A 225 6.24 -4.73 2.88
C THR A 225 5.28 -4.05 3.83
N ASP A 226 4.31 -3.30 3.29
CA ASP A 226 3.34 -2.60 4.12
C ASP A 226 2.48 -3.58 4.92
N LEU A 227 1.90 -4.57 4.25
CA LEU A 227 1.07 -5.58 4.88
C LEU A 227 1.85 -6.36 5.96
N ILE A 228 3.07 -6.81 5.65
CA ILE A 228 3.92 -7.53 6.61
C ILE A 228 4.25 -6.66 7.81
N CYS A 229 4.59 -5.38 7.61
CA CYS A 229 4.83 -4.45 8.72
C CYS A 229 3.59 -4.31 9.61
N HIS A 230 2.40 -4.16 9.01
CA HIS A 230 1.14 -4.10 9.75
C HIS A 230 0.91 -5.38 10.58
N MET A 231 1.10 -6.53 9.95
CA MET A 231 0.94 -7.84 10.58
C MET A 231 1.94 -8.03 11.74
N LEU A 232 3.22 -7.70 11.56
CA LEU A 232 4.24 -7.82 12.62
C LEU A 232 3.94 -6.93 13.83
N LEU A 233 3.46 -5.71 13.59
CA LEU A 233 3.10 -4.81 14.69
C LEU A 233 1.85 -5.30 15.44
N LEU A 234 0.86 -5.86 14.74
CA LEU A 234 -0.30 -6.49 15.37
C LEU A 234 0.07 -7.79 16.08
N TYR A 235 0.99 -8.59 15.53
CA TYR A 235 1.49 -9.84 16.12
C TYR A 235 2.05 -9.62 17.53
N SER A 236 2.67 -8.46 17.79
CA SER A 236 3.15 -8.11 19.14
C SER A 236 2.07 -8.10 20.23
N GLN A 237 0.81 -7.96 19.84
CA GLN A 237 -0.35 -7.90 20.74
C GLN A 237 -1.26 -9.13 20.59
N TYR A 238 -1.31 -9.74 19.41
CA TYR A 238 -2.24 -10.80 19.04
C TYR A 238 -1.54 -12.04 18.46
N PRO A 239 -0.47 -12.58 19.08
CA PRO A 239 0.32 -13.65 18.47
C PRO A 239 -0.50 -14.91 18.20
N ASN A 240 -1.38 -15.29 19.13
CA ASN A 240 -2.24 -16.48 19.00
C ASN A 240 -3.22 -16.35 17.84
N ASP A 241 -3.74 -15.14 17.56
CA ASP A 241 -4.69 -14.95 16.47
C ASP A 241 -4.05 -15.21 15.10
N PHE A 242 -2.80 -14.76 14.91
CA PHE A 242 -2.04 -15.04 13.69
C PHE A 242 -1.67 -16.52 13.54
N HIS A 243 -1.32 -17.20 14.64
CA HIS A 243 -1.03 -18.65 14.63
C HIS A 243 -2.26 -19.51 14.35
N ASN A 244 -3.44 -19.07 14.83
CA ASN A 244 -4.68 -19.82 14.66
C ASN A 244 -5.29 -19.64 13.26
N ASP A 245 -5.31 -18.41 12.73
CA ASP A 245 -5.91 -18.11 11.43
C ASP A 245 -5.27 -16.88 10.77
N ILE A 246 -4.21 -17.12 10.01
CA ILE A 246 -3.47 -16.07 9.31
C ILE A 246 -4.27 -15.40 8.19
N GLU A 247 -5.16 -16.11 7.50
CA GLU A 247 -5.96 -15.56 6.40
C GLU A 247 -6.93 -14.50 6.93
N ASN A 248 -7.64 -14.83 8.00
CA ASN A 248 -8.55 -13.89 8.65
C ASN A 248 -7.79 -12.75 9.34
N SER A 249 -6.60 -13.03 9.88
CA SER A 249 -5.71 -12.00 10.41
C SER A 249 -5.22 -11.03 9.34
N ILE A 250 -4.93 -11.48 8.12
CA ILE A 250 -4.59 -10.62 6.97
C ILE A 250 -5.77 -9.72 6.60
N ASN A 251 -6.98 -10.29 6.47
CA ASN A 251 -8.17 -9.50 6.14
C ASN A 251 -8.46 -8.44 7.20
N GLU A 252 -8.36 -8.80 8.47
CA GLU A 252 -8.57 -7.87 9.58
C GLU A 252 -7.47 -6.81 9.67
N THR A 253 -6.23 -7.18 9.38
CA THR A 253 -5.10 -6.24 9.28
C THR A 253 -5.39 -5.19 8.21
N LEU A 254 -5.81 -5.61 7.02
CA LEU A 254 -6.12 -4.72 5.90
C LEU A 254 -7.36 -3.86 6.15
N ARG A 255 -8.31 -4.35 6.95
CA ARG A 255 -9.48 -3.57 7.37
C ARG A 255 -9.07 -2.40 8.27
N LEU A 256 -8.23 -2.66 9.26
CA LEU A 256 -7.77 -1.65 10.20
C LEU A 256 -6.77 -0.67 9.59
N TYR A 257 -5.86 -1.19 8.79
CA TYR A 257 -4.72 -0.50 8.20
C TYR A 257 -4.71 -0.69 6.68
N PRO A 258 -5.58 0.01 5.95
CA PRO A 258 -5.57 -0.04 4.50
C PRO A 258 -4.25 0.55 3.96
N LEU A 259 -3.65 -0.13 2.98
CA LEU A 259 -2.35 0.25 2.41
C LEU A 259 -2.44 1.59 1.63
N THR A 260 -3.64 1.89 1.12
CA THR A 260 -4.03 3.18 0.55
C THR A 260 -4.95 3.93 1.50
N ASP A 261 -4.76 5.25 1.61
CA ASP A 261 -5.52 6.08 2.55
C ASP A 261 -6.79 6.67 1.93
N LEU A 262 -6.71 7.12 0.67
CA LEU A 262 -7.80 7.77 -0.05
C LEU A 262 -7.95 7.22 -1.47
N TRP A 263 -9.19 7.18 -1.94
CA TRP A 263 -9.53 7.14 -3.36
C TRP A 263 -10.19 8.44 -3.78
N THR A 264 -9.90 8.88 -5.00
CA THR A 264 -10.44 10.11 -5.56
C THR A 264 -10.86 9.92 -7.00
N ARG A 265 -11.85 10.69 -7.42
CA ARG A 265 -12.30 10.80 -8.80
C ARG A 265 -12.52 12.28 -9.15
N PRO A 266 -12.09 12.78 -10.31
CA PRO A 266 -12.31 14.17 -10.66
C PRO A 266 -13.77 14.36 -11.04
N SER A 267 -14.18 15.61 -11.12
CA SER A 267 -15.38 15.96 -11.89
C SER A 267 -15.21 15.58 -13.36
N TYR A 268 -16.25 15.03 -13.97
CA TYR A 268 -16.27 14.73 -15.41
C TYR A 268 -17.63 15.02 -16.03
N GLY A 269 -17.65 15.92 -17.02
CA GLY A 269 -18.89 16.37 -17.66
C GLY A 269 -19.86 16.93 -16.61
N LYS A 270 -21.04 16.33 -16.50
CA LYS A 270 -22.06 16.71 -15.50
C LYS A 270 -21.91 16.00 -14.14
N HIS A 271 -20.96 15.07 -14.01
CA HIS A 271 -20.74 14.32 -12.78
C HIS A 271 -19.74 15.04 -11.87
N ARG A 272 -20.16 15.30 -10.62
CA ARG A 272 -19.25 15.81 -9.58
C ARG A 272 -18.19 14.76 -9.25
N GLY A 273 -16.99 15.25 -8.94
CA GLY A 273 -15.91 14.41 -8.44
C GLY A 273 -16.23 13.90 -7.04
N TRP A 274 -15.43 12.95 -6.55
CA TRP A 274 -15.58 12.46 -5.19
C TRP A 274 -14.25 12.04 -4.56
N ILE A 275 -14.26 11.95 -3.24
CA ILE A 275 -13.20 11.42 -2.39
C ILE A 275 -13.79 10.38 -1.45
N ALA A 276 -13.06 9.30 -1.17
CA ALA A 276 -13.47 8.27 -0.23
C ALA A 276 -12.24 7.82 0.57
N SER A 277 -12.37 7.76 1.91
CA SER A 277 -11.30 7.25 2.77
C SER A 277 -11.42 5.76 2.96
N LEU A 278 -10.36 4.99 2.67
CA LEU A 278 -10.39 3.55 2.90
C LEU A 278 -10.43 3.24 4.40
N VAL A 279 -9.85 4.08 5.25
CA VAL A 279 -9.96 3.96 6.71
C VAL A 279 -11.44 4.06 7.11
N GLN A 280 -12.17 5.02 6.56
CA GLN A 280 -13.61 5.14 6.84
C GLN A 280 -14.41 3.99 6.24
N LEU A 281 -14.21 3.66 4.97
CA LEU A 281 -14.96 2.63 4.26
C LEU A 281 -14.81 1.24 4.91
N ASN A 282 -13.62 0.90 5.39
CA ASN A 282 -13.36 -0.39 6.04
C ASN A 282 -13.79 -0.44 7.52
N ARG A 283 -14.15 0.70 8.12
CA ARG A 283 -14.57 0.78 9.53
C ARG A 283 -16.06 1.01 9.69
N ASN A 284 -16.68 1.69 8.74
CA ASN A 284 -18.12 1.95 8.75
C ASN A 284 -18.92 0.63 8.74
N GLY A 285 -19.91 0.53 9.62
CA GLY A 285 -20.78 -0.64 9.71
C GLY A 285 -20.24 -1.80 10.54
N TRP A 286 -19.02 -1.71 11.07
CA TRP A 286 -18.45 -2.72 11.96
C TRP A 286 -18.70 -2.37 13.44
N ILE A 287 -19.05 -3.36 14.25
CA ILE A 287 -19.06 -3.23 15.73
C ILE A 287 -17.62 -2.99 16.20
N GLN A 288 -17.33 -2.13 17.18
CA GLN A 288 -15.94 -1.91 17.66
C GLN A 288 -14.90 -1.73 16.52
N PRO A 289 -15.13 -0.77 15.61
CA PRO A 289 -14.44 -0.71 14.31
C PRO A 289 -12.93 -0.43 14.39
N ASP A 290 -12.43 0.00 15.54
CA ASP A 290 -11.01 0.30 15.79
C ASP A 290 -10.24 -0.87 16.44
N MET A 291 -10.89 -2.00 16.75
CA MET A 291 -10.25 -3.17 17.35
C MET A 291 -9.89 -4.24 16.32
N PHE A 292 -8.81 -4.99 16.56
CA PHE A 292 -8.40 -6.13 15.75
C PHE A 292 -9.12 -7.39 16.23
N ILE A 293 -10.05 -7.89 15.41
CA ILE A 293 -10.86 -9.08 15.73
C ILE A 293 -10.99 -9.97 14.47
N PRO A 294 -10.03 -10.88 14.22
CA PRO A 294 -10.01 -11.68 13.00
C PRO A 294 -11.18 -12.67 12.89
N GLN A 295 -11.76 -13.09 14.01
CA GLN A 295 -12.85 -14.06 14.03
C GLN A 295 -14.12 -13.57 13.31
N ARG A 296 -14.23 -12.26 13.04
CA ARG A 296 -15.36 -11.68 12.30
C ARG A 296 -15.45 -12.14 10.86
N TRP A 297 -14.34 -12.61 10.30
CA TRP A 297 -14.26 -13.10 8.93
C TRP A 297 -14.71 -14.56 8.79
N HIS A 298 -15.03 -15.26 9.89
CA HIS A 298 -15.63 -16.59 9.82
C HIS A 298 -17.08 -16.58 9.31
N THR A 299 -17.78 -15.45 9.46
CA THR A 299 -19.13 -15.29 8.91
C THR A 299 -19.05 -14.59 7.56
N LYS A 300 -20.08 -14.75 6.72
CA LYS A 300 -20.22 -13.97 5.49
C LYS A 300 -21.00 -12.66 5.69
N ASP A 301 -21.51 -12.45 6.91
CA ASP A 301 -22.37 -11.32 7.26
C ASP A 301 -21.54 -10.18 7.83
N HIS A 302 -20.80 -9.52 6.94
CA HIS A 302 -20.01 -8.35 7.28
C HIS A 302 -19.88 -7.40 6.07
N PRO A 303 -19.59 -6.10 6.29
CA PRO A 303 -19.29 -5.18 5.20
C PRO A 303 -18.13 -5.68 4.33
N PRO A 304 -18.10 -5.35 3.03
CA PRO A 304 -17.02 -5.78 2.14
C PRO A 304 -15.69 -5.13 2.53
N LEU A 305 -14.59 -5.89 2.41
CA LEU A 305 -13.23 -5.36 2.55
C LEU A 305 -12.90 -4.48 1.33
N MET A 306 -12.88 -3.17 1.52
CA MET A 306 -12.61 -2.19 0.48
C MET A 306 -11.11 -2.01 0.21
N SER A 307 -10.22 -2.55 1.04
CA SER A 307 -8.76 -2.45 0.83
C SER A 307 -8.27 -3.07 -0.48
N TRP A 308 -9.03 -3.98 -1.08
CA TRP A 308 -8.73 -4.59 -2.37
C TRP A 308 -9.39 -3.92 -3.58
N GLY A 309 -10.04 -2.77 -3.42
CA GLY A 309 -10.82 -2.19 -4.52
C GLY A 309 -12.18 -2.88 -4.72
N PHE A 310 -12.92 -2.42 -5.73
CA PHE A 310 -14.28 -2.90 -6.01
C PHE A 310 -14.64 -2.81 -7.50
N ASP A 311 -15.57 -3.65 -7.96
CA ASP A 311 -16.00 -3.73 -9.37
C ASP A 311 -14.80 -3.94 -10.33
N ILE A 312 -14.82 -3.35 -11.53
CA ILE A 312 -13.69 -3.34 -12.48
C ILE A 312 -12.37 -2.81 -11.91
N ARG A 313 -12.42 -2.14 -10.75
CA ARG A 313 -11.30 -1.53 -10.01
C ARG A 313 -10.77 -2.42 -8.88
N ARG A 314 -11.20 -3.68 -8.80
CA ARG A 314 -10.61 -4.66 -7.89
C ARG A 314 -9.12 -4.84 -8.24
N CYS A 315 -8.29 -4.85 -7.22
CA CYS A 315 -6.85 -5.06 -7.33
C CYS A 315 -6.60 -6.45 -7.96
N PRO A 316 -5.91 -6.52 -9.12
CA PRO A 316 -5.57 -7.79 -9.72
C PRO A 316 -4.46 -8.52 -8.93
N ALA A 317 -3.64 -7.79 -8.16
CA ALA A 317 -2.52 -8.32 -7.40
C ALA A 317 -2.91 -8.91 -6.03
N GLN A 318 -4.21 -9.01 -5.70
CA GLN A 318 -4.68 -9.46 -4.38
C GLN A 318 -4.05 -10.80 -3.99
N ARG A 319 -4.05 -11.77 -4.90
CA ARG A 319 -3.56 -13.12 -4.64
C ARG A 319 -2.06 -13.15 -4.37
N ILE A 320 -1.26 -12.50 -5.22
CA ILE A 320 0.20 -12.37 -5.02
C ILE A 320 0.49 -11.70 -3.67
N ALA A 321 -0.16 -10.57 -3.40
CA ALA A 321 0.10 -9.78 -2.20
C ALA A 321 -0.22 -10.58 -0.92
N THR A 322 -1.35 -11.28 -0.88
CA THR A 322 -1.71 -12.15 0.24
C THR A 322 -0.70 -13.30 0.40
N ASN A 323 -0.41 -14.02 -0.68
CA ASN A 323 0.45 -15.21 -0.62
C ASN A 323 1.90 -14.88 -0.22
N ILE A 324 2.49 -13.84 -0.81
CA ILE A 324 3.84 -13.39 -0.44
C ILE A 324 3.85 -12.88 1.00
N SER A 325 2.89 -12.04 1.38
CA SER A 325 2.89 -11.47 2.74
C SER A 325 2.71 -12.55 3.79
N LYS A 326 1.82 -13.52 3.54
CA LYS A 326 1.63 -14.70 4.38
C LYS A 326 2.91 -15.50 4.51
N LEU A 327 3.48 -15.95 3.39
CA LEU A 327 4.69 -16.77 3.37
C LEU A 327 5.83 -16.08 4.11
N VAL A 328 6.02 -14.78 3.83
CA VAL A 328 7.11 -14.03 4.43
C VAL A 328 6.91 -13.82 5.93
N PHE A 329 5.69 -13.47 6.31
CA PHE A 329 5.35 -13.28 7.71
C PHE A 329 5.49 -14.57 8.52
N GLU A 330 4.96 -15.70 8.02
CA GLU A 330 5.08 -17.02 8.65
C GLU A 330 6.54 -17.40 8.86
N HIS A 331 7.39 -17.17 7.84
CA HIS A 331 8.82 -17.43 7.98
C HIS A 331 9.44 -16.63 9.12
N ILE A 332 9.12 -15.33 9.24
CA ILE A 332 9.65 -14.47 10.31
C ILE A 332 9.20 -14.94 11.69
N ILE A 333 7.90 -15.20 11.86
CA ILE A 333 7.34 -15.47 13.19
C ILE A 333 7.60 -16.90 13.68
N ASN A 334 7.89 -17.84 12.76
CA ASN A 334 8.23 -19.22 13.08
C ASN A 334 9.72 -19.43 13.36
N GLU A 335 10.56 -18.40 13.16
CA GLU A 335 11.92 -18.42 13.66
C GLU A 335 11.92 -18.59 15.19
N GLU A 336 12.86 -19.41 15.67
CA GLU A 336 12.87 -19.86 17.06
C GLU A 336 12.86 -18.69 18.04
N ASN A 337 11.84 -18.66 18.90
CA ASN A 337 11.64 -17.63 19.93
C ASN A 337 11.63 -16.19 19.38
N PHE A 338 11.11 -15.96 18.17
CA PHE A 338 10.93 -14.62 17.62
C PHE A 338 10.00 -13.78 18.51
N TRP A 339 10.39 -12.54 18.78
CA TRP A 339 9.55 -11.57 19.46
C TRP A 339 9.71 -10.17 18.87
N ILE A 340 8.65 -9.38 19.01
CA ILE A 340 8.60 -7.99 18.56
C ILE A 340 7.86 -7.12 19.59
N LYS A 341 8.40 -5.94 19.88
CA LYS A 341 7.83 -4.93 20.77
C LYS A 341 7.84 -3.54 20.11
N PRO A 342 6.67 -2.99 19.71
CA PRO A 342 6.58 -1.64 19.20
C PRO A 342 7.01 -0.60 20.25
N ALA A 343 7.56 0.53 19.82
CA ALA A 343 7.90 1.63 20.72
C ALA A 343 6.64 2.15 21.45
N LYS A 344 6.68 2.25 22.79
CA LYS A 344 5.53 2.60 23.63
C LYS A 344 4.91 3.97 23.33
N ASN A 345 5.72 4.92 22.87
CA ASN A 345 5.26 6.25 22.50
C ASN A 345 4.73 6.33 21.07
N PHE A 346 4.56 5.20 20.36
CA PHE A 346 4.00 5.16 19.02
C PHE A 346 2.65 4.48 18.99
N GLN A 347 1.74 5.08 18.21
CA GLN A 347 0.51 4.43 17.78
C GLN A 347 0.67 4.13 16.30
N HIS A 348 0.49 2.87 15.94
CA HIS A 348 0.54 2.47 14.56
C HIS A 348 -0.75 2.93 13.85
N GLU A 349 -0.58 3.71 12.78
CA GLU A 349 -1.68 4.23 11.94
C GLU A 349 -1.48 3.85 10.48
N ARG A 350 -0.23 3.88 10.00
CA ARG A 350 0.17 3.55 8.64
C ARG A 350 1.64 3.15 8.59
N THR A 351 2.05 2.45 7.53
CA THR A 351 3.42 2.04 7.21
C THR A 351 4.32 3.19 6.77
N PHE A 352 4.50 4.16 7.64
CA PHE A 352 5.55 5.15 7.50
C PHE A 352 6.78 4.72 8.29
N PRO A 353 7.99 5.23 7.98
CA PRO A 353 9.19 4.92 8.75
C PRO A 353 9.05 5.13 10.26
N TYR A 354 8.25 6.11 10.71
CA TYR A 354 7.97 6.32 12.13
C TYR A 354 6.92 5.34 12.69
N GLY A 355 6.01 4.84 11.85
CA GLY A 355 4.95 3.93 12.24
C GLY A 355 5.43 2.49 12.46
N CYS A 356 6.65 2.18 11.98
CA CYS A 356 7.29 0.87 12.07
C CYS A 356 8.48 0.85 13.03
N GLN A 357 8.44 1.65 14.11
CA GLN A 357 9.46 1.63 15.16
C GLN A 357 9.22 0.47 16.12
N ALA A 358 10.06 -0.56 16.03
CA ALA A 358 9.96 -1.77 16.81
C ALA A 358 11.33 -2.23 17.35
N TRP A 359 11.29 -2.95 18.46
CA TRP A 359 12.40 -3.77 18.92
C TRP A 359 12.08 -5.22 18.55
N ILE A 360 12.90 -5.80 17.70
CA ILE A 360 12.79 -7.20 17.29
C ILE A 360 13.99 -7.99 17.81
N GLY A 361 13.77 -9.25 18.17
CA GLY A 361 14.81 -10.14 18.65
C GLY A 361 14.37 -11.60 18.67
N TYR A 362 15.27 -12.44 19.14
CA TYR A 362 15.11 -13.89 19.26
C TYR A 362 15.49 -14.33 20.67
N GLY A 363 14.81 -15.34 21.21
CA GLY A 363 15.07 -15.88 22.54
C GLY A 363 14.35 -15.09 23.63
N GLN A 364 15.05 -14.84 24.74
CA GLN A 364 14.48 -14.15 25.89
C GLN A 364 14.19 -12.67 25.58
N ILE A 365 12.98 -12.22 25.92
CA ILE A 365 12.59 -10.82 25.82
C ILE A 365 13.29 -10.04 26.95
N PRO A 366 14.02 -8.95 26.64
CA PRO A 366 14.62 -8.09 27.66
C PRO A 366 13.57 -7.44 28.56
N ASP A 367 13.88 -7.32 29.86
CA ASP A 367 12.95 -6.77 30.86
C ASP A 367 12.50 -5.33 30.57
N ASP A 368 13.33 -4.55 29.87
CA ASP A 368 13.04 -3.17 29.51
C ASP A 368 12.26 -3.01 28.18
N ALA A 369 11.95 -4.10 27.47
CA ALA A 369 11.38 -4.05 26.13
C ALA A 369 10.03 -3.32 26.05
N ASP A 370 9.15 -3.54 27.04
CA ASP A 370 7.84 -2.86 27.13
C ASP A 370 7.93 -1.37 27.50
N SER A 371 9.11 -0.92 27.95
CA SER A 371 9.36 0.47 28.35
C SER A 371 10.00 1.31 27.25
N TRP A 372 10.50 0.68 26.19
CA TRP A 372 11.24 1.35 25.14
C TRP A 372 10.39 2.42 24.44
N LYS A 373 11.00 3.59 24.26
CA LYS A 373 10.45 4.74 23.54
C LYS A 373 11.41 5.15 22.44
N PHE A 374 10.88 5.54 21.29
CA PHE A 374 11.70 6.11 20.23
C PHE A 374 11.79 7.63 20.38
N ASN A 375 13.01 8.13 20.56
CA ASN A 375 13.30 9.52 20.91
C ASN A 375 13.01 10.51 19.77
N GLY A 376 13.12 10.08 18.50
CA GLY A 376 12.97 10.95 17.33
C GLY A 376 11.53 11.19 16.84
N LYS A 377 10.51 10.87 17.66
CA LYS A 377 9.10 10.86 17.20
C LYS A 377 8.67 12.16 16.56
N PHE A 378 8.85 13.26 17.27
CA PHE A 378 8.41 14.58 16.82
C PHE A 378 9.13 14.99 15.54
N GLN A 379 10.46 14.84 15.48
CA GLN A 379 11.26 15.15 14.29
C GLN A 379 10.78 14.38 13.05
N MET A 380 10.53 13.06 13.17
CA MET A 380 10.03 12.27 12.05
C MET A 380 8.61 12.63 11.64
N GLN A 381 7.73 12.94 12.59
CA GLN A 381 6.37 13.39 12.29
C GLN A 381 6.37 14.75 11.58
N CYS A 382 7.21 15.70 12.02
CA CYS A 382 7.40 16.98 11.35
C CYS A 382 7.96 16.81 9.94
N ARG A 383 8.97 15.94 9.75
CA ARG A 383 9.51 15.64 8.41
C ARG A 383 8.42 15.10 7.49
N ARG A 384 7.65 14.11 7.95
CA ARG A 384 6.55 13.55 7.17
C ARG A 384 5.52 14.62 6.83
N TRP A 385 5.13 15.43 7.81
CA TRP A 385 4.18 16.52 7.62
C TRP A 385 4.67 17.50 6.55
N LEU A 386 5.93 17.93 6.61
CA LEU A 386 6.54 18.80 5.59
C LEU A 386 6.50 18.16 4.20
N CYS A 387 6.99 16.92 4.06
CA CYS A 387 6.99 16.21 2.78
C CYS A 387 5.57 15.99 2.25
N GLU A 388 4.61 15.71 3.14
CA GLU A 388 3.20 15.62 2.81
C GLU A 388 2.64 16.96 2.30
N LYS A 389 3.04 18.10 2.87
CA LYS A 389 2.59 19.43 2.41
C LYS A 389 3.19 19.85 1.09
N PHE A 390 4.50 19.69 0.92
CA PHE A 390 5.14 19.93 -0.37
C PHE A 390 4.45 19.14 -1.47
N ARG A 391 4.17 17.87 -1.20
CA ARG A 391 3.49 17.03 -2.17
C ARG A 391 2.04 17.43 -2.41
N MET A 392 1.31 17.81 -1.36
CA MET A 392 -0.05 18.35 -1.46
C MET A 392 -0.14 19.53 -2.44
N ILE A 393 0.89 20.38 -2.42
CA ILE A 393 1.05 21.51 -3.32
C ILE A 393 1.45 21.03 -4.72
N ASP A 394 2.52 20.24 -4.84
CA ASP A 394 3.08 19.80 -6.13
C ASP A 394 2.08 18.98 -6.96
N GLN A 395 1.29 18.13 -6.31
CA GLN A 395 0.32 17.25 -6.97
C GLN A 395 -1.10 17.83 -7.03
N ASN A 396 -1.29 19.09 -6.64
CA ASN A 396 -2.60 19.75 -6.60
C ASN A 396 -3.64 18.92 -5.82
N GLU A 397 -3.22 18.26 -4.74
CA GLU A 397 -4.01 17.26 -4.02
C GLU A 397 -5.31 17.79 -3.43
N LEU A 398 -5.33 19.10 -3.16
CA LEU A 398 -6.44 19.82 -2.57
C LEU A 398 -7.24 20.63 -3.61
N ASN A 399 -6.77 20.77 -4.85
CA ASN A 399 -7.47 21.56 -5.88
C ASN A 399 -8.61 20.74 -6.52
#